data_AF-A0A2V6E9Y5-F1
#
_entry.id   AF-A0A2V6E9Y5-F1
#
_cell.length_a   1.000
_cell.length_b   1.000
_cell.length_c   1.000
_cell.angle_alpha   90.00
_cell.angle_beta   90.00
_cell.angle_gamma   90.00
#
_symmetry.space_group_name_H-M   'P 1'
#
loop_
_entity.id
_entity.type
_entity.pdbx_description
1 polymer ?
#
loop_
_entity_poly.entity_id
_entity_poly.type
_entity_poly.pdbx_seq_one_letter_code
_entity_poly.pdbx_strand_id
1 'polypeptide(L)' 'ADSTHLYAGTDRGVFLSTDGGTTWNQYGTGLPDVAVFDLAISSDGHLRAATHGRGFYEIVKAP' A
#
# COMPACT_ATOMS: atom_id res chain seq x y z
N ALA A 1 8.26 18.47 4.13
CA ALA A 1 8.21 17.02 4.05
C ALA A 1 8.39 16.48 5.47
N ASP A 2 7.27 16.26 6.15
CA ASP A 2 7.16 15.29 7.23
C ASP A 2 5.90 14.51 6.89
N SER A 3 6.04 13.55 5.98
CA SER A 3 4.90 12.75 5.56
C SER A 3 4.74 11.65 6.58
N THR A 4 3.90 11.89 7.58
CA THR A 4 3.50 10.87 8.57
C THR A 4 2.80 9.68 7.92
N HIS A 5 2.41 9.82 6.65
CA HIS A 5 1.81 8.77 5.82
C HIS A 5 2.90 7.96 5.12
N LEU A 6 3.01 6.70 5.52
CA LEU A 6 3.96 5.74 4.97
C LEU A 6 3.20 4.50 4.47
N TYR A 7 3.54 4.04 3.26
CA TYR A 7 3.06 2.77 2.73
C TYR A 7 4.18 1.74 2.76
N ALA A 8 3.88 0.52 3.19
CA ALA A 8 4.82 -0.59 3.19
C ALA A 8 4.24 -1.79 2.45
N GLY A 9 4.98 -2.29 1.45
CA GLY A 9 4.76 -3.60 0.86
C GLY A 9 5.37 -4.66 1.76
N THR A 10 4.63 -5.73 2.04
CA THR A 10 5.06 -6.82 2.92
C THR A 10 4.74 -8.17 2.29
N ASP A 11 5.12 -9.26 2.95
CA ASP A 11 4.73 -10.62 2.55
C ASP A 11 3.22 -10.89 2.68
N ARG A 12 2.46 -9.98 3.31
CA ARG A 12 1.02 -10.10 3.59
C ARG A 12 0.18 -8.96 3.03
N GLY A 13 0.64 -8.34 1.95
CA GLY A 13 -0.02 -7.20 1.31
C GLY A 13 0.56 -5.85 1.73
N VAL A 14 -0.25 -4.80 1.58
CA VAL A 14 0.14 -3.41 1.84
C VAL A 14 -0.36 -2.96 3.20
N PHE A 15 0.48 -2.20 3.91
CA PHE A 15 0.15 -1.54 5.17
C PHE A 15 0.35 -0.03 5.07
N LEU A 16 -0.48 0.71 5.80
CA LEU A 16 -0.42 2.17 5.94
C LEU A 16 -0.14 2.51 7.40
N SER A 17 0.84 3.38 7.62
CA SER A 17 0.99 4.15 8.84
C SER A 17 0.60 5.61 8.57
N THR A 18 -0.11 6.22 9.50
CA THR A 18 -0.46 7.66 9.48
C THR A 18 0.24 8.46 10.58
N ASP A 19 1.11 7.80 11.36
CA ASP A 19 1.80 8.31 12.54
C ASP A 19 3.33 8.12 12.45
N GLY A 20 3.86 8.18 11.22
CA GLY A 20 5.31 8.16 10.97
C GLY A 20 5.96 6.79 11.20
N GLY A 21 5.17 5.71 11.14
CA GLY A 21 5.63 4.33 11.29
C GLY A 21 5.46 3.75 12.70
N THR A 22 4.76 4.45 13.60
CA THR A 22 4.52 3.97 14.97
C THR A 22 3.48 2.86 15.01
N THR A 23 2.37 3.02 14.27
CA THR A 23 1.33 2.01 14.09
C THR A 23 1.06 1.74 12.61
N TRP A 24 0.64 0.51 12.30
CA TRP A 24 0.43 0.04 10.93
C TRP A 24 -0.89 -0.70 10.84
N ASN A 25 -1.69 -0.36 9.83
CA ASN A 25 -2.96 -1.01 9.53
C ASN A 25 -2.93 -1.53 8.09
N GLN A 26 -3.60 -2.66 7.84
CA GLN A 26 -3.71 -3.19 6.49
C GLN A 26 -4.42 -2.17 5.59
N TYR A 27 -3.86 -1.91 4.42
CA TYR A 27 -4.32 -0.88 3.50
C TYR A 27 -5.02 -1.48 2.27
N GLY A 28 -6.16 -0.90 1.91
CA GLY A 28 -6.97 -1.32 0.77
C GLY A 28 -7.93 -2.49 1.08
N THR A 29 -8.98 -2.60 0.29
CA THR A 29 -9.93 -3.72 0.31
C THR A 29 -9.72 -4.60 -0.92
N GLY A 30 -9.65 -5.92 -0.74
CA GLY A 30 -9.54 -6.87 -1.85
C GLY A 30 -8.12 -7.21 -2.31
N LEU A 31 -7.08 -6.65 -1.65
CA LEU A 31 -5.72 -7.15 -1.82
C LEU A 31 -5.60 -8.57 -1.24
N PRO A 32 -5.02 -9.52 -1.99
CA PRO A 32 -4.76 -10.86 -1.47
C PRO A 32 -3.63 -10.84 -0.43
N ASP A 33 -3.65 -11.82 0.48
CA ASP A 33 -2.55 -12.12 1.40
C ASP A 33 -1.37 -12.71 0.60
N VAL A 34 -0.53 -11.83 0.05
CA VAL A 34 0.58 -12.16 -0.84
C VAL A 34 1.70 -11.11 -0.72
N ALA A 35 2.92 -11.52 -1.05
CA ALA A 35 4.06 -10.63 -1.09
C ALA A 35 3.88 -9.50 -2.12
N VAL A 36 4.17 -8.28 -1.68
CA VAL A 36 4.20 -7.06 -2.49
C VAL A 36 5.65 -6.63 -2.66
N PHE A 37 6.14 -6.61 -3.91
CA PHE A 37 7.54 -6.32 -4.21
C PHE A 37 7.79 -4.88 -4.61
N ASP A 38 6.76 -4.17 -5.09
CA ASP A 38 6.90 -2.78 -5.51
C ASP A 38 5.61 -1.99 -5.26
N LEU A 39 5.79 -0.70 -4.98
CA LEU A 39 4.73 0.26 -4.70
C LEU A 39 4.99 1.56 -5.47
N ALA A 40 3.97 2.05 -6.16
CA ALA A 40 4.00 3.35 -6.82
C ALA A 40 2.76 4.16 -6.45
N ILE A 41 2.97 5.44 -6.10
CA ILE A 41 1.88 6.39 -5.81
C ILE A 41 1.75 7.33 -7.00
N SER A 42 0.56 7.42 -7.58
CA SER A 42 0.26 8.38 -8.64
C SER A 42 -0.01 9.78 -8.08
N SER A 43 0.01 10.79 -8.94
CA SER A 43 -0.19 12.19 -8.55
C SER A 43 -1.58 12.50 -7.97
N ASP A 44 -2.59 11.69 -8.31
CA ASP A 44 -3.94 11.72 -7.72
C ASP A 44 -4.05 10.93 -6.40
N GLY A 45 -2.95 10.30 -5.97
CA GLY A 45 -2.84 9.59 -4.69
C GLY A 45 -3.32 8.14 -4.72
N HIS A 46 -3.56 7.54 -5.89
CA HIS A 46 -3.81 6.10 -5.98
C HIS A 46 -2.53 5.32 -5.73
N LEU A 47 -2.65 4.15 -5.11
CA LEU A 47 -1.54 3.26 -4.87
C LEU A 47 -1.59 2.07 -5.83
N ARG A 48 -0.49 1.80 -6.52
CA ARG A 48 -0.30 0.61 -7.34
C ARG A 48 0.65 -0.35 -6.62
N ALA A 49 0.26 -1.61 -6.54
CA ALA A 49 1.02 -2.67 -5.87
C ALA A 49 1.31 -3.82 -6.83
N ALA A 50 2.59 -4.16 -6.99
CA ALA A 50 3.03 -5.33 -7.75
C ALA A 50 3.19 -6.53 -6.82
N THR A 51 2.44 -7.60 -7.10
CA THR A 51 2.34 -8.77 -6.21
C THR A 51 3.04 -10.00 -6.77
N HIS A 52 3.46 -10.91 -5.90
CA HIS A 52 4.01 -12.21 -6.32
C HIS A 52 2.92 -13.09 -6.97
N GLY A 53 3.03 -13.30 -8.28
CA GLY A 53 2.22 -14.27 -9.02
C GLY A 53 0.74 -13.92 -9.21
N ARG A 54 0.28 -12.71 -8.81
CA ARG A 54 -1.12 -12.26 -8.97
C ARG A 54 -1.28 -10.97 -9.77
N GLY A 55 -0.21 -10.50 -10.40
CA GLY A 55 -0.21 -9.28 -11.21
C GLY A 55 -0.13 -8.00 -10.38
N PHE A 56 -0.70 -6.92 -10.91
CA PHE A 56 -0.75 -5.62 -10.24
C PHE A 56 -2.16 -5.29 -9.78
N TYR A 57 -2.25 -4.54 -8.68
CA TYR A 57 -3.49 -4.03 -8.12
C TYR A 57 -3.41 -2.50 -8.04
N GLU A 58 -4.53 -1.82 -8.30
CA GLU A 58 -4.70 -0.41 -8.01
C GLU A 58 -5.66 -0.25 -6.84
N ILE A 59 -5.25 0.51 -5.84
CA ILE A 59 -6.05 0.89 -4.67
C ILE A 59 -6.37 2.36 -4.85
N VAL A 60 -7.62 2.63 -5.18
CA VAL A 60 -8.14 3.98 -5.37
C VAL A 60 -8.19 4.67 -4.02
N LYS A 61 -7.68 5.90 -3.97
CA LYS A 61 -7.78 6.74 -2.78
C LYS A 61 -9.26 6.95 -2.47
N ALA A 62 -9.69 6.65 -1.25
CA ALA A 62 -11.04 7.00 -0.82
C ALA A 62 -11.28 8.51 -1.01
N PRO A 63 -12.48 8.92 -1.47
CA PRO A 63 -12.80 10.33 -1.66
C PRO A 63 -12.57 11.18 -0.40
#